data_AF-A0A6L4ZI51-F1
#
_entry.id   AF-A0A6L4ZI51-F1
#
_cell.length_a   1.000
_cell.length_b   1.000
_cell.length_c   1.000
_cell.angle_alpha   90.00
_cell.angle_beta   90.00
_cell.angle_gamma   90.00
#
_symmetry.space_group_name_H-M   'P 1'
#
loop_
_entity.id
_entity.type
_entity.pdbx_description
1 polymer ?
#
loop_
_entity_poly.entity_id
_entity_poly.type
_entity_poly.pdbx_seq_one_letter_code
_entity_poly.pdbx_strand_id
1 'polypeptide(L)'
;MQYQILVKQQTDNSFLATALGMPECRVEAQTKEQAVVKAREAIEDLLAQGEIVVVEVQAISSNPWLKMHGQLKDESLFDDVVAEIKAYRDSIDE
;
A
#
# COMPACT_ATOMS: atom_id res chain seq x y z
N MET A 1 15.57 1.96 -18.43
CA MET A 1 14.30 2.24 -17.72
C MET A 1 14.65 2.95 -16.41
N GLN A 2 13.76 3.78 -15.87
CA GLN A 2 13.98 4.46 -14.59
C GLN A 2 12.89 4.02 -13.62
N TYR A 3 13.30 3.61 -12.41
CA TYR A 3 12.40 3.19 -11.34
C TYR A 3 12.56 4.13 -10.16
N GLN A 4 11.44 4.49 -9.54
CA GLN A 4 11.44 5.28 -8.32
C GLN A 4 11.62 4.33 -7.13
N ILE A 5 12.62 4.61 -6.30
CA ILE A 5 12.93 3.81 -5.11
C ILE A 5 12.71 4.70 -3.88
N LEU A 6 11.85 4.24 -2.98
CA LEU A 6 11.70 4.84 -1.66
C LEU A 6 12.77 4.24 -0.75
N VAL A 7 13.58 5.09 -0.11
CA VAL A 7 14.55 4.65 0.91
C VAL A 7 14.16 5.23 2.26
N LYS A 8 13.97 4.36 3.25
CA LYS A 8 13.58 4.72 4.62
C LYS A 8 14.64 4.22 5.60
N GLN A 9 15.09 5.09 6.50
CA GLN A 9 15.94 4.66 7.61
C GLN A 9 15.09 3.94 8.67
N GLN A 10 15.58 2.80 9.16
CA GLN A 10 14.96 1.98 10.19
C GLN A 10 15.54 2.29 11.57
N THR A 11 14.84 1.84 12.61
CA THR A 11 15.18 2.08 14.03
C THR A 11 16.49 1.40 14.46
N ASP A 12 16.92 0.38 13.74
CA ASP A 12 18.17 -0.36 13.93
C ASP A 12 19.35 0.26 13.15
N ASN A 13 19.19 1.49 12.66
CA ASN A 13 20.18 2.22 11.87
C ASN A 13 20.48 1.58 10.50
N SER A 14 19.63 0.67 10.04
CA SER A 14 19.64 0.14 8.68
C SER A 14 18.76 0.98 7.75
N PHE A 15 18.84 0.70 6.46
CA PHE A 15 18.07 1.34 5.41
C PHE A 15 17.26 0.31 4.65
N LEU A 16 15.97 0.58 4.55
CA LEU A 16 15.03 -0.17 3.74
C LEU A 16 14.81 0.55 2.41
N ALA A 17 15.14 -0.10 1.30
CA ALA A 17 14.81 0.36 -0.03
C ALA A 17 13.65 -0.45 -0.62
N THR A 18 12.67 0.25 -1.19
CA THR A 18 11.49 -0.35 -1.82
C THR A 18 11.27 0.30 -3.18
N ALA A 19 11.22 -0.51 -4.24
CA ALA A 19 10.82 -0.04 -5.56
C ALA A 19 9.31 0.27 -5.60
N LEU A 20 8.94 1.46 -6.06
CA LEU A 20 7.53 1.84 -6.17
C LEU A 20 6.85 1.03 -7.27
N GLY A 21 5.69 0.45 -6.95
CA GLY A 21 4.95 -0.43 -7.85
C GLY A 21 5.43 -1.89 -7.89
N MET A 22 6.53 -2.22 -7.18
CA MET A 22 7.11 -3.57 -7.11
C MET A 22 7.42 -3.93 -5.65
N PRO A 23 6.39 -4.28 -4.85
CA PRO A 23 6.56 -4.60 -3.43
C PRO A 23 7.52 -5.78 -3.16
N GLU A 24 7.69 -6.66 -4.14
CA GLU A 24 8.66 -7.76 -4.15
C GLU A 24 10.13 -7.29 -4.16
N CYS A 25 10.40 -6.11 -4.72
CA CYS A 25 11.74 -5.51 -4.77
C CYS A 25 11.98 -4.64 -3.52
N ARG A 26 11.87 -5.28 -2.35
CA ARG A 26 12.08 -4.67 -1.03
C ARG A 26 13.31 -5.29 -0.37
N VAL A 27 14.30 -4.47 -0.07
CA VAL A 27 15.61 -4.93 0.44
C VAL A 27 16.12 -4.05 1.58
N GLU A 28 16.84 -4.68 2.51
CA GLU A 28 17.48 -4.02 3.65
C GLU A 28 19.00 -4.01 3.49
N ALA A 29 19.63 -2.89 3.87
CA ALA A 29 21.08 -2.74 3.88
C ALA A 29 21.55 -1.78 4.98
N GLN A 30 22.84 -1.81 5.31
CA GLN A 30 23.41 -0.96 6.36
C GLN A 30 23.64 0.48 5.93
N THR A 31 23.74 0.74 4.63
CA THR A 31 23.88 2.09 4.09
C THR A 31 22.85 2.37 3.02
N LYS A 32 22.55 3.65 2.81
CA LYS A 32 21.63 4.11 1.77
C LYS A 32 22.09 3.64 0.38
N GLU A 33 23.38 3.75 0.08
CA GLU A 33 23.96 3.39 -1.21
C GLU A 33 23.83 1.89 -1.46
N GLN A 34 24.13 1.07 -0.45
CA GLN A 34 23.98 -0.38 -0.53
C GLN A 34 22.52 -0.79 -0.73
N ALA A 35 21.58 -0.10 -0.06
CA ALA A 35 20.16 -0.40 -0.20
C ALA A 35 19.67 -0.12 -1.64
N VAL A 36 20.13 0.99 -2.23
CA VAL A 36 19.79 1.33 -3.63
C VAL A 36 20.42 0.34 -4.62
N VAL A 37 21.66 -0.06 -4.43
CA VAL A 37 22.32 -1.05 -5.31
C VAL A 37 21.58 -2.39 -5.25
N LYS A 38 21.28 -2.89 -4.05
CA LYS A 38 20.51 -4.13 -3.88
C LYS A 38 19.11 -4.03 -4.47
N ALA A 39 18.45 -2.87 -4.35
CA ALA A 39 17.12 -2.67 -4.91
C ALA A 39 17.16 -2.69 -6.45
N ARG A 40 18.22 -2.13 -7.04
CA ARG A 40 18.46 -2.23 -8.49
C ARG A 40 18.66 -3.69 -8.91
N GLU A 41 19.52 -4.43 -8.22
CA GLU A 41 19.77 -5.86 -8.51
C GLU A 41 18.48 -6.68 -8.43
N ALA A 42 17.66 -6.45 -7.39
CA ALA A 42 16.36 -7.10 -7.26
C ALA A 42 15.41 -6.80 -8.43
N ILE A 43 15.38 -5.56 -8.92
CA ILE A 43 14.59 -5.19 -10.11
C ILE A 43 15.15 -5.89 -11.36
N GLU A 44 16.47 -5.90 -11.55
CA GLU A 44 17.11 -6.55 -12.69
C GLU A 44 16.82 -8.06 -12.71
N ASP A 45 16.89 -8.73 -11.55
CA ASP A 45 16.57 -10.15 -11.42
C ASP A 45 15.10 -10.45 -11.69
N LEU A 46 14.19 -9.59 -11.20
CA LEU A 46 12.75 -9.73 -11.46
C LEU A 46 12.45 -9.64 -12.96
N LEU A 47 13.03 -8.65 -13.63
CA LEU A 47 12.85 -8.42 -15.07
C LEU A 47 13.58 -9.45 -15.94
N ALA A 48 14.62 -10.11 -15.43
CA ALA A 48 15.26 -11.22 -16.12
C ALA A 48 14.38 -12.49 -16.10
N GLN A 49 13.53 -12.64 -15.08
CA GLN A 49 12.65 -13.80 -14.89
C GLN A 49 11.23 -13.58 -15.42
N GLY A 50 10.83 -12.33 -15.64
CA GLY A 50 9.46 -11.98 -16.03
C GLY A 50 9.39 -10.76 -16.93
N GLU A 51 8.26 -10.61 -17.62
CA GLU A 51 7.99 -9.49 -18.52
C GLU A 51 6.86 -8.62 -17.97
N ILE A 52 7.01 -7.30 -18.05
CA ILE A 52 5.92 -6.36 -17.76
C ILE A 52 5.02 -6.28 -18.98
N VAL A 53 3.80 -6.81 -18.86
CA VAL A 53 2.80 -6.77 -19.92
C VAL A 53 1.70 -5.77 -19.56
N VAL A 54 1.36 -4.90 -20.52
CA VAL A 54 0.21 -4.01 -20.39
C VAL A 54 -1.04 -4.78 -20.80
N VAL A 55 -1.99 -4.91 -19.87
CA VAL A 55 -3.28 -5.57 -20.13
C VAL A 55 -4.38 -4.51 -20.06
N GLU A 56 -5.13 -4.37 -21.15
CA GLU A 56 -6.35 -3.57 -21.15
C GLU A 56 -7.47 -4.33 -20.43
N VAL A 57 -8.02 -3.69 -19.40
CA VAL A 57 -9.20 -4.20 -18.69
C VAL A 57 -10.41 -3.35 -19.02
N GLN A 58 -11.58 -3.98 -19.15
CA GLN A 58 -12.81 -3.24 -19.39
C GLN A 58 -13.12 -2.36 -18.18
N ALA A 59 -13.46 -1.09 -18.44
CA ALA A 59 -13.96 -0.22 -17.39
C ALA A 59 -15.25 -0.83 -16.81
N ILE A 60 -15.33 -0.90 -15.48
CA ILE A 60 -16.58 -1.24 -14.81
C ILE A 60 -17.54 -0.09 -15.13
N SER A 61 -18.54 -0.33 -15.98
CA SER A 61 -19.46 0.68 -16.51
C SER A 61 -20.35 1.34 -15.44
N SER A 62 -20.41 0.75 -14.25
CA SER A 62 -21.14 1.28 -13.10
C SER A 62 -20.21 1.44 -11.91
N ASN A 63 -20.25 2.59 -11.22
CA ASN A 63 -19.54 2.77 -9.96
C ASN A 63 -20.06 1.72 -8.94
N PRO A 64 -19.24 0.74 -8.53
CA PRO A 64 -19.69 -0.33 -7.64
C PRO A 64 -20.12 0.18 -6.27
N TRP A 65 -19.60 1.34 -5.84
CA TRP A 65 -19.96 1.99 -4.58
C TRP A 65 -21.36 2.61 -4.60
N LEU A 66 -21.94 2.89 -5.78
CA LEU A 66 -23.32 3.37 -5.87
C LEU A 66 -24.31 2.34 -5.33
N LYS A 67 -24.00 1.03 -5.41
CA LYS A 67 -24.85 -0.03 -4.84
C LYS A 67 -24.86 -0.02 -3.31
N MET A 68 -23.80 0.48 -2.70
CA MET A 68 -23.63 0.53 -1.23
C MET A 68 -24.09 1.87 -0.65
N HIS A 69 -24.35 2.87 -1.48
CA HIS A 69 -24.75 4.20 -1.03
C HIS A 69 -26.07 4.14 -0.26
N GLY A 70 -26.03 4.52 1.02
CA GLY A 70 -27.21 4.53 1.89
C GLY A 70 -27.69 3.15 2.32
N GLN A 71 -26.92 2.08 2.07
CA GLN A 71 -27.30 0.71 2.44
C GLN A 71 -27.58 0.55 3.94
N LEU A 72 -26.94 1.36 4.79
CA LEU A 72 -27.11 1.32 6.24
C LEU A 72 -28.14 2.33 6.77
N LYS A 73 -28.82 3.08 5.90
CA LYS A 73 -29.72 4.18 6.31
C LYS A 73 -30.88 3.70 7.17
N ASP A 74 -31.45 2.55 6.82
CA ASP A 74 -32.61 1.98 7.50
C ASP A 74 -32.21 0.81 8.44
N GLU A 75 -30.92 0.65 8.73
CA GLU A 75 -30.43 -0.38 9.63
C GLU A 75 -30.74 -0.01 11.08
N SER A 76 -31.49 -0.87 11.77
CA SER A 76 -31.97 -0.61 13.14
C SER A 76 -30.88 -0.37 14.17
N LEU A 77 -29.67 -0.90 13.94
CA LEU A 77 -28.53 -0.76 14.84
C LEU A 77 -27.58 0.37 14.46
N PHE A 78 -27.87 1.15 13.41
CA PHE A 78 -26.94 2.14 12.89
C PHE A 78 -26.55 3.17 13.94
N ASP A 79 -27.53 3.72 14.67
CA ASP A 79 -27.29 4.74 15.70
C ASP A 79 -26.49 4.18 16.89
N ASP A 80 -26.78 2.95 17.30
CA ASP A 80 -26.06 2.27 18.40
C ASP A 80 -24.58 2.04 18.03
N VAL A 81 -24.31 1.58 16.80
CA VAL A 81 -22.94 1.37 16.31
C VAL A 81 -22.18 2.69 16.25
N VAL A 82 -22.82 3.77 15.80
CA VAL A 82 -22.20 5.11 15.76
C VAL A 82 -21.90 5.62 17.17
N ALA A 83 -22.79 5.39 18.13
CA ALA A 83 -22.58 5.77 19.53
C ALA A 83 -21.38 5.04 20.16
N GLU A 84 -21.26 3.73 19.94
CA GLU A 84 -20.13 2.92 20.42
C GLU A 84 -18.80 3.36 19.80
N ILE A 85 -18.77 3.63 18.49
CA ILE A 85 -17.58 4.16 17.81
C ILE A 85 -17.14 5.49 18.42
N LYS A 86 -18.11 6.37 18.74
CA LYS A 86 -17.82 7.66 19.35
C LYS A 86 -17.26 7.50 20.76
N ALA A 87 -17.90 6.69 21.61
CA ALA A 87 -17.44 6.42 22.97
C ALA A 87 -16.01 5.86 22.99
N TYR A 88 -15.69 4.96 22.06
CA TYR A 88 -14.32 4.45 21.91
C TYR A 88 -13.34 5.55 21.54
N ARG A 89 -13.64 6.41 20.55
CA ARG A 89 -12.74 7.51 20.17
C ARG A 89 -12.50 8.48 21.32
N ASP A 90 -13.56 8.88 22.01
CA ASP A 90 -13.47 9.80 23.16
C ASP A 90 -12.58 9.21 24.27
N SER A 91 -12.54 7.89 24.44
CA SER A 91 -11.71 7.22 25.45
C SER A 91 -10.20 7.13 25.13
N ILE A 92 -9.80 7.39 23.89
CA ILE A 92 -8.40 7.27 23.42
C ILE A 92 -7.82 8.65 23.10
N ASP A 93 -8.68 9.61 22.76
CA ASP A 93 -8.31 11.00 22.53
C ASP A 93 -8.23 11.82 23.85
N GLU A 94 -8.52 11.20 25.01
CA GLU A 94 -8.14 11.67 26.38
C GLU A 94 -6.68 11.38 26.73
#